data_AF-A0A3D5PJ28-F1
#
_entry.id   AF-A0A3D5PJ28-F1
#
_cell.length_a   1.000
_cell.length_b   1.000
_cell.length_c   1.000
_cell.angle_alpha   90.00
_cell.angle_beta   90.00
_cell.angle_gamma   90.00
#
_symmetry.space_group_name_H-M   'P 1'
#
loop_
_entity.id
_entity.type
_entity.pdbx_description
1 polymer ?
#
loop_
_entity_poly.entity_id
_entity_poly.type
_entity_poly.pdbx_seq_one_letter_code
_entity_poly.pdbx_strand_id
1 'polypeptide(L)'
;MSKRPFIRKAQRADLERLQTLYLQLSAHNTAIPPHEAEELFERFKRYDGSEIFVGEGHRGRGYGKATLDFATTHAWQQGCYKVMLMTGSKEAATLEFYRRAGFEQTKTGFQKRR
;
A
#
# COMPACT_ATOMS: atom_id res chain seq x y z
N MET A 1 -22.53 8.78 -10.91
CA MET A 1 -22.24 8.09 -9.63
C MET A 1 -20.92 7.35 -9.76
N SER A 2 -19.87 7.76 -9.04
CA SER A 2 -18.59 7.05 -9.09
C SER A 2 -18.72 5.73 -8.34
N LYS A 3 -18.49 4.59 -9.01
CA LYS A 3 -18.45 3.27 -8.36
C LYS A 3 -17.48 3.32 -7.18
N ARG A 4 -17.90 2.82 -6.01
CA ARG A 4 -16.96 2.61 -4.90
C ARG A 4 -15.87 1.65 -5.38
N PRO A 5 -14.60 1.94 -5.12
CA PRO A 5 -13.51 1.09 -5.54
C PRO A 5 -13.60 -0.27 -4.86
N PHE A 6 -13.44 -1.34 -5.64
CA PHE A 6 -13.39 -2.70 -5.11
C PHE A 6 -12.00 -2.94 -4.56
N ILE A 7 -11.91 -3.13 -3.24
CA ILE A 7 -10.66 -3.36 -2.51
C ILE A 7 -10.78 -4.69 -1.79
N ARG A 8 -9.78 -5.55 -1.94
CA ARG A 8 -9.73 -6.88 -1.33
C ARG A 8 -8.30 -7.29 -1.00
N LYS A 9 -8.15 -8.35 -0.20
CA LYS A 9 -6.85 -8.99 0.01
C LYS A 9 -6.28 -9.44 -1.33
N ALA A 10 -4.99 -9.23 -1.52
CA ALA A 10 -4.25 -9.73 -2.66
C ALA A 10 -4.22 -11.27 -2.64
N GLN A 11 -4.22 -11.85 -3.82
CA GLN A 11 -4.10 -13.28 -4.07
C GLN A 11 -2.90 -13.52 -5.00
N ARG A 12 -2.46 -14.77 -5.13
CA ARG A 12 -1.38 -15.14 -6.05
C ARG A 12 -1.63 -14.66 -7.49
N ALA A 13 -2.88 -14.68 -7.93
CA ALA A 13 -3.28 -14.18 -9.26
C ALA A 13 -3.06 -12.67 -9.47
N ASP A 14 -2.85 -11.89 -8.40
CA ASP A 14 -2.58 -10.45 -8.50
C ASP A 14 -1.09 -10.12 -8.67
N LEU A 15 -0.19 -11.09 -8.51
CA LEU A 15 1.25 -10.83 -8.39
C LEU A 15 1.85 -10.15 -9.63
N GLU A 16 1.43 -10.55 -10.83
CA GLU A 16 1.89 -9.92 -12.07
C GLU A 16 1.49 -8.44 -12.14
N ARG A 17 0.23 -8.14 -11.78
CA ARG A 17 -0.29 -6.76 -11.76
C ARG A 17 0.33 -5.93 -10.64
N LEU A 18 0.54 -6.54 -9.47
CA LEU A 18 1.22 -5.91 -8.35
C LEU A 18 2.66 -5.54 -8.72
N GLN A 19 3.41 -6.44 -9.35
CA GLN A 19 4.75 -6.15 -9.83
C GLN A 19 4.75 -4.98 -10.82
N THR A 20 3.78 -4.95 -11.75
CA THR A 20 3.61 -3.81 -12.67
C THR A 20 3.42 -2.49 -11.92
N LEU A 21 2.61 -2.47 -10.85
CA LEU A 21 2.42 -1.27 -10.02
C LEU A 21 3.70 -0.86 -9.28
N TYR A 22 4.45 -1.83 -8.74
CA TYR A 22 5.71 -1.53 -8.05
C TYR A 22 6.79 -1.00 -9.00
N LEU A 23 6.87 -1.48 -10.24
CA LEU A 23 7.79 -0.94 -11.25
C LEU A 23 7.47 0.52 -11.61
N GLN A 24 6.20 0.92 -11.56
CA GLN A 24 5.80 2.32 -11.77
C GLN A 24 6.11 3.23 -10.57
N LEU A 25 6.40 2.68 -9.39
CA LEU A 25 6.63 3.46 -8.18
C LEU A 25 8.02 4.11 -8.17
N SER A 26 9.02 3.44 -8.76
CA SER A 26 10.40 3.91 -8.83
C SER A 26 11.10 3.32 -10.05
N ALA A 27 11.80 4.16 -10.81
CA ALA A 27 12.61 3.72 -11.94
C ALA A 27 13.78 2.80 -11.54
N HIS A 28 14.13 2.73 -10.25
CA HIS A 28 15.16 1.84 -9.72
C HIS A 28 14.64 0.45 -9.34
N ASN A 29 13.33 0.20 -9.45
CA ASN A 29 12.77 -1.12 -9.19
C ASN A 29 12.99 -2.03 -10.40
N THR A 30 13.48 -3.25 -10.15
CA THR A 30 13.67 -4.28 -11.17
C THR A 30 12.61 -5.35 -11.03
N ALA A 31 12.12 -5.88 -12.15
CA ALA A 31 11.21 -7.01 -12.14
C ALA A 31 11.93 -8.23 -11.60
N ILE A 32 11.23 -9.02 -10.77
CA ILE A 32 11.74 -10.30 -10.28
C ILE A 32 11.06 -11.44 -11.03
N PRO A 33 11.69 -12.63 -11.13
CA PRO A 33 11.05 -13.79 -11.70
C PRO A 33 9.71 -14.13 -11.00
N PRO A 34 8.69 -14.62 -11.72
CA PRO A 34 7.38 -14.93 -11.12
C PRO A 34 7.45 -15.90 -9.92
N HIS A 35 8.29 -16.93 -10.00
CA HIS A 35 8.46 -17.89 -8.91
C HIS A 35 9.01 -17.22 -7.63
N GLU A 36 9.96 -16.29 -7.78
CA GLU A 36 10.52 -15.54 -6.66
C GLU A 36 9.46 -14.62 -6.04
N ALA A 37 8.62 -13.97 -6.87
CA ALA A 37 7.51 -13.15 -6.38
C ALA A 37 6.50 -13.97 -5.57
N GLU A 38 6.18 -15.19 -6.02
CA GLU A 38 5.30 -16.11 -5.29
C GLU A 38 5.89 -16.54 -3.95
N GLU A 39 7.18 -16.92 -3.93
CA GLU A 39 7.88 -17.28 -2.70
C GLU A 39 7.91 -16.12 -1.69
N LEU A 40 8.19 -14.90 -2.16
CA LEU A 40 8.18 -13.70 -1.34
C LEU A 40 6.78 -13.39 -0.78
N PHE A 41 5.75 -13.56 -1.61
CA PHE A 41 4.36 -13.35 -1.21
C PHE A 41 3.91 -14.35 -0.14
N GLU A 42 4.25 -15.63 -0.31
CA GLU A 42 3.94 -16.65 0.69
C GLU A 42 4.78 -16.48 1.96
N ARG A 43 6.03 -16.03 1.84
CA ARG A 43 6.85 -15.66 3.01
C ARG A 43 6.25 -14.46 3.75
N PHE A 44 5.79 -13.43 3.03
CA PHE A 44 5.16 -12.26 3.63
C PHE A 44 3.91 -12.65 4.44
N LYS A 45 3.06 -13.53 3.89
CA LYS A 45 1.84 -14.01 4.56
C LYS A 45 2.08 -14.78 5.87
N ARG A 46 3.33 -15.16 6.18
CA ARG A 46 3.69 -15.79 7.47
C ARG A 46 3.90 -14.78 8.59
N TYR A 47 4.01 -13.49 8.28
CA TYR A 47 4.06 -12.48 9.33
C TYR A 47 2.65 -12.21 9.86
N ASP A 48 2.40 -12.58 11.11
CA ASP A 48 1.12 -12.36 11.76
C ASP A 48 0.73 -10.88 11.73
N GLY A 49 -0.53 -10.61 11.36
CA GLY A 49 -1.06 -9.25 11.22
C GLY A 49 -0.61 -8.50 9.96
N SER A 50 0.15 -9.13 9.07
CA SER A 50 0.54 -8.53 7.78
C SER A 50 -0.47 -8.88 6.66
N GLU A 51 -0.85 -7.87 5.88
CA GLU A 51 -1.76 -8.05 4.74
C GLU A 51 -1.40 -7.12 3.58
N ILE A 52 -1.65 -7.59 2.35
CA ILE A 52 -1.57 -6.76 1.14
C ILE A 52 -2.99 -6.60 0.61
N PHE A 53 -3.40 -5.35 0.39
CA PHE A 53 -4.68 -5.03 -0.24
C PHE A 53 -4.47 -4.49 -1.64
N VAL A 54 -5.33 -4.92 -2.56
CA VAL A 54 -5.37 -4.44 -3.94
C VAL A 54 -6.68 -3.73 -4.20
N GLY A 55 -6.62 -2.59 -4.88
CA GLY A 55 -7.79 -1.86 -5.39
C GLY A 55 -7.76 -1.82 -6.91
N GLU A 56 -8.86 -2.16 -7.56
CA GLU A 56 -8.96 -2.10 -9.02
C GLU A 56 -9.41 -0.71 -9.49
N GLY A 57 -8.54 0.01 -10.20
CA GLY A 57 -8.83 1.34 -10.70
C GLY A 57 -7.66 2.08 -11.35
N HIS A 58 -7.90 3.36 -11.66
CA HIS A 58 -6.91 4.24 -12.30
C HIS A 58 -6.56 5.44 -11.40
N ARG A 59 -5.36 6.02 -11.60
CA ARG A 59 -4.92 7.23 -10.87
C ARG A 59 -5.91 8.39 -11.03
N GLY A 60 -5.91 9.31 -10.06
CA GLY A 60 -6.72 10.55 -10.10
C GLY A 60 -8.22 10.37 -9.84
N ARG A 61 -8.67 9.18 -9.46
CA ARG A 61 -10.10 8.86 -9.25
C ARG A 61 -10.45 8.47 -7.81
N GLY A 62 -9.58 8.78 -6.85
CA GLY A 62 -9.81 8.52 -5.43
C GLY A 62 -9.47 7.11 -4.94
N TYR A 63 -9.04 6.19 -5.80
CA TYR A 63 -8.68 4.81 -5.43
C TYR A 63 -7.62 4.73 -4.33
N GLY A 64 -6.56 5.52 -4.41
CA GLY A 64 -5.49 5.52 -3.40
C GLY A 64 -6.00 5.87 -2.00
N LYS A 65 -6.85 6.90 -1.87
CA LYS A 65 -7.46 7.27 -0.59
C LYS A 65 -8.35 6.14 -0.09
N ALA A 66 -9.21 5.60 -0.95
CA ALA A 66 -10.10 4.53 -0.55
C ALA A 66 -9.36 3.26 -0.11
N THR A 67 -8.23 2.94 -0.74
CA THR A 67 -7.36 1.83 -0.31
C THR A 67 -6.78 2.09 1.08
N LEU A 68 -6.33 3.31 1.38
CA LEU A 68 -5.86 3.68 2.71
C LEU A 68 -7.00 3.63 3.75
N ASP A 69 -8.18 4.14 3.42
CA ASP A 69 -9.37 4.11 4.29
C ASP A 69 -9.77 2.66 4.61
N PHE A 70 -9.75 1.78 3.60
CA PHE A 70 -10.03 0.35 3.76
C PHE A 70 -9.01 -0.33 4.67
N ALA A 71 -7.71 -0.15 4.39
CA ALA A 71 -6.65 -0.75 5.21
C ALA A 71 -6.68 -0.26 6.66
N THR A 72 -7.00 1.02 6.87
CA THR A 72 -7.14 1.62 8.20
C THR A 72 -8.33 1.03 8.96
N THR A 73 -9.49 0.92 8.29
CA THR A 73 -10.68 0.29 8.86
C THR A 73 -10.41 -1.17 9.23
N HIS A 74 -9.73 -1.92 8.34
CA HIS A 74 -9.34 -3.30 8.61
C HIS A 74 -8.44 -3.41 9.85
N ALA A 75 -7.41 -2.56 9.96
CA ALA A 75 -6.52 -2.56 11.12
C ALA A 75 -7.30 -2.31 12.44
N TRP A 76 -8.22 -1.35 12.44
CA TRP A 76 -9.07 -1.08 13.62
C TRP A 76 -9.98 -2.26 13.98
N GLN A 77 -10.54 -2.97 12.99
CA GLN A 77 -11.33 -4.19 13.23
C GLN A 77 -10.50 -5.33 13.84
N GLN A 78 -9.19 -5.34 13.61
CA GLN A 78 -8.24 -6.25 14.26
C GLN A 78 -7.75 -5.75 15.63
N GLY A 79 -8.36 -4.70 16.19
CA GLY A 79 -8.01 -4.15 17.50
C GLY A 79 -6.75 -3.27 17.52
N CYS A 80 -6.21 -2.89 16.36
CA CYS A 80 -5.13 -1.92 16.32
C CYS A 80 -5.65 -0.55 16.75
N TYR A 81 -5.04 0.08 17.76
CA TYR A 81 -5.46 1.41 18.23
C TYR A 81 -4.86 2.56 17.41
N LYS A 82 -3.87 2.28 16.54
CA LYS A 82 -3.19 3.28 15.70
C LYS A 82 -2.73 2.70 14.37
N VAL A 83 -2.68 3.56 13.35
CA VAL A 83 -2.07 3.27 12.05
C VAL A 83 -0.99 4.32 11.79
N MET A 84 0.19 3.87 11.35
CA MET A 84 1.31 4.75 11.03
C MET A 84 1.69 4.59 9.56
N LEU A 85 2.09 5.70 8.93
CA LEU A 85 2.53 5.75 7.55
C LEU A 85 3.93 6.35 7.48
N MET A 86 4.79 5.73 6.68
CA MET A 86 6.13 6.23 6.36
C MET A 86 6.23 6.49 4.86
N THR A 87 6.74 7.66 4.49
CA THR A 87 7.05 8.00 3.10
C THR A 87 8.40 8.69 3.01
N GLY A 88 9.17 8.37 1.97
CA GLY A 88 10.41 9.08 1.63
C GLY A 88 10.19 10.27 0.69
N SER A 89 8.97 10.47 0.20
CA SER A 89 8.66 11.56 -0.74
C SER A 89 8.72 12.92 -0.05
N LYS A 90 9.37 13.89 -0.70
CA LYS A 90 9.37 15.29 -0.30
C LYS A 90 8.35 16.13 -1.08
N GLU A 91 7.67 15.52 -2.05
CA GLU A 91 6.73 16.21 -2.93
C GLU A 91 5.49 16.65 -2.16
N ALA A 92 5.17 17.95 -2.23
CA ALA A 92 4.04 18.54 -1.52
C ALA A 92 2.71 17.85 -1.87
N ALA A 93 2.52 17.48 -3.14
CA ALA A 93 1.32 16.77 -3.59
C ALA A 93 1.16 15.39 -2.93
N THR A 94 2.26 14.67 -2.71
CA THR A 94 2.24 13.36 -2.03
C THR A 94 1.92 13.53 -0.55
N LEU A 95 2.51 14.51 0.12
CA LEU A 95 2.22 14.81 1.53
C LEU A 95 0.76 15.23 1.72
N GLU A 96 0.26 16.09 0.84
CA GLU A 96 -1.14 16.53 0.84
C GLU A 96 -2.11 15.38 0.56
N PHE A 97 -1.74 14.43 -0.31
CA PHE A 97 -2.52 13.20 -0.51
C PHE A 97 -2.70 12.42 0.80
N TYR A 98 -1.65 12.23 1.60
CA TYR A 98 -1.76 11.55 2.89
C TYR A 98 -2.57 12.34 3.92
N ARG A 99 -2.42 13.67 3.96
CA ARG A 99 -3.27 14.53 4.82
C ARG A 99 -4.75 14.40 4.47
N ARG A 100 -5.08 14.44 3.17
CA ARG A 100 -6.45 14.22 2.68
C ARG A 100 -6.99 12.81 2.97
N ALA A 101 -6.11 11.84 3.17
CA ALA A 101 -6.46 10.50 3.62
C ALA A 101 -6.63 10.38 5.15
N GLY A 102 -6.52 11.50 5.90
CA GLY A 102 -6.74 11.53 7.34
C GLY A 102 -5.49 11.27 8.19
N PHE A 103 -4.30 11.21 7.58
CA PHE A 103 -3.05 11.09 8.33
C PHE A 103 -2.55 12.45 8.79
N GLU A 104 -2.05 12.50 10.02
CA GLU A 104 -1.36 13.66 10.58
C GLU A 104 0.13 13.40 10.72
N GLN A 105 0.95 14.39 10.36
CA GLN A 105 2.41 14.30 10.49
C GLN A 105 2.88 14.70 11.90
N THR A 106 2.42 13.97 12.92
CA THR A 106 2.70 14.27 14.33
C THR A 106 3.83 13.44 14.93
N LYS A 107 4.47 12.57 14.13
CA LYS A 107 5.58 11.69 14.55
C LYS A 107 6.85 11.99 13.76
N THR A 108 7.99 11.86 14.44
CA THR A 108 9.33 12.03 13.86
C THR A 108 9.92 10.67 13.49
N GLY A 109 10.23 10.46 12.21
CA GLY A 109 10.87 9.24 11.72
C GLY A 109 12.39 9.35 11.66
N PHE A 110 13.09 8.26 11.99
CA PHE A 110 14.55 8.12 11.85
C PHE A 110 14.86 6.89 11.00
N GLN A 111 15.91 6.95 10.18
CA GLN A 111 16.36 5.82 9.36
C GLN A 111 17.89 5.70 9.37
N LYS A 112 18.42 4.48 9.32
CA LYS A 112 19.83 4.16 9.05
C LYS A 112 19.89 3.25 7.85
N ARG A 113 20.75 3.54 6.88
CA ARG A 113 20.94 2.76 5.65
C ARG A 113 22.29 2.04 5.71
N ARG A 114 22.38 0.87 5.10
CA ARG A 114 23.61 0.11 4.89
C ARG A 114 23.96 0.15 3.41
#